data_AF-A0A318LFF4-F1
#
_entry.id   AF-A0A318LFF4-F1
#
_cell.length_a   1.000
_cell.length_b   1.000
_cell.length_c   1.000
_cell.angle_alpha   90.00
_cell.angle_beta   90.00
_cell.angle_gamma   90.00
#
_symmetry.space_group_name_H-M   'P 1'
#
loop_
_entity.id
_entity.type
_entity.pdbx_description
1 polymer ?
#
loop_
_entity_poly.entity_id
_entity_poly.type
_entity_poly.pdbx_seq_one_letter_code
_entity_poly.pdbx_strand_id
1 'polypeptide(L)'
;MPEHRRLVRRRVLPPAGLVAAIGATLPGASWQRCRTHYTVNLMSVCPKASWPWVRTLLHSVFDQADAESVAAQYDRTLDALSHKLPKVAEHLDAARADLLAFTAFPKQIWRQIWSNNPQEGLNKEIRRRTDVVGIFPDRQAIIRLVGAVLAEQHDEWIEGRRYLGLDVLTRCRTTTQPTNPEEDTTPAALTA
;
A
#
# COMPACT_ATOMS: atom_id res chain seq x y z
N MET A 1 -3.12 -18.83 35.76
CA MET A 1 -3.78 -19.44 34.59
C MET A 1 -3.76 -18.42 33.46
N PRO A 2 -2.80 -18.46 32.51
CA PRO A 2 -2.76 -17.50 31.42
C PRO A 2 -3.61 -18.02 30.25
N GLU A 3 -4.76 -17.39 30.02
CA GLU A 3 -5.60 -17.70 28.86
C GLU A 3 -4.96 -17.19 27.57
N HIS A 4 -4.81 -18.13 26.64
CA HIS A 4 -4.31 -17.92 25.30
C HIS A 4 -5.16 -16.91 24.52
N ARG A 5 -4.62 -15.72 24.27
CA ARG A 5 -5.03 -14.85 23.16
C ARG A 5 -4.80 -15.58 21.83
N ARG A 6 -5.76 -16.42 21.41
CA ARG A 6 -5.84 -16.88 20.02
C ARG A 6 -6.15 -15.66 19.17
N LEU A 7 -5.11 -15.07 18.56
CA LEU A 7 -5.27 -14.24 17.38
C LEU A 7 -6.01 -15.07 16.34
N VAL A 8 -7.31 -14.86 16.22
CA VAL A 8 -8.08 -15.25 15.04
C VAL A 8 -7.40 -14.54 13.87
N ARG A 9 -6.57 -15.29 13.12
CA ARG A 9 -5.93 -14.78 11.89
C ARG A 9 -7.04 -14.59 10.86
N ARG A 10 -7.76 -13.47 10.94
CA ARG A 10 -8.69 -13.06 9.88
C ARG A 10 -7.86 -12.89 8.61
N ARG A 11 -8.23 -13.64 7.57
CA ARG A 11 -7.74 -13.45 6.21
C ARG A 11 -8.09 -12.02 5.80
N VAL A 12 -7.11 -11.12 5.73
CA VAL A 12 -7.31 -9.73 5.30
C VAL A 12 -7.30 -9.71 3.77
N LEU A 13 -8.32 -10.29 3.14
CA LEU A 13 -8.57 -9.98 1.72
C LEU A 13 -9.06 -8.53 1.63
N PRO A 14 -8.69 -7.79 0.57
CA PRO A 14 -9.33 -6.53 0.31
C PRO A 14 -10.85 -6.76 0.16
N PRO A 15 -11.71 -5.92 0.76
CA PRO A 15 -13.14 -6.03 0.53
C PRO A 15 -13.39 -5.82 -0.97
N ALA A 16 -13.95 -6.81 -1.67
CA ALA A 16 -14.20 -6.73 -3.11
C ALA A 16 -14.99 -5.46 -3.49
N GLY A 17 -15.90 -5.02 -2.60
CA GLY A 17 -16.64 -3.78 -2.77
C GLY A 17 -15.80 -2.51 -2.75
N LEU A 18 -14.65 -2.48 -2.06
CA LEU A 18 -13.76 -1.31 -2.05
C LEU A 18 -13.05 -1.13 -3.39
N VAL A 19 -12.51 -2.22 -3.94
CA VAL A 19 -11.82 -2.17 -5.25
C VAL A 19 -12.81 -1.78 -6.35
N ALA A 20 -14.01 -2.35 -6.33
CA ALA A 20 -15.08 -2.00 -7.26
C ALA A 20 -15.50 -0.52 -7.14
N ALA A 21 -15.67 -0.02 -5.90
CA ALA A 21 -16.04 1.37 -5.67
C ALA A 21 -14.96 2.35 -6.16
N ILE A 22 -13.68 2.04 -5.94
CA ILE A 22 -12.57 2.86 -6.45
C ILE A 22 -12.60 2.90 -7.97
N GLY A 23 -12.72 1.74 -8.64
CA GLY A 23 -12.81 1.68 -10.10
C GLY A 23 -14.00 2.46 -10.67
N ALA A 24 -15.12 2.49 -9.96
CA ALA A 24 -16.32 3.21 -10.39
C ALA A 24 -16.28 4.73 -10.15
N THR A 25 -15.51 5.21 -9.16
CA THR A 25 -15.56 6.61 -8.70
C THR A 25 -14.30 7.41 -8.99
N LEU A 26 -13.16 6.75 -9.20
CA LEU A 26 -11.86 7.37 -9.40
C LEU A 26 -11.22 6.82 -10.69
N PRO A 27 -11.67 7.27 -11.88
CA PRO A 27 -11.08 6.83 -13.13
C PRO A 27 -9.59 7.17 -13.19
N GLY A 28 -8.77 6.22 -13.65
CA GLY A 28 -7.32 6.35 -13.66
C GLY A 28 -6.64 6.08 -12.30
N ALA A 29 -7.36 5.73 -11.24
CA ALA A 29 -6.72 5.29 -10.01
C ALA A 29 -6.16 3.87 -10.14
N SER A 30 -4.89 3.68 -9.77
CA SER A 30 -4.32 2.35 -9.59
C SER A 30 -4.69 1.80 -8.20
N TRP A 31 -5.05 0.52 -8.15
CA TRP A 31 -5.21 -0.20 -6.89
C TRP A 31 -3.93 -0.96 -6.55
N GLN A 32 -3.50 -0.89 -5.28
CA GLN A 32 -2.41 -1.71 -4.76
C GLN A 32 -2.79 -2.33 -3.42
N ARG A 33 -2.47 -3.61 -3.26
CA ARG A 33 -2.57 -4.27 -1.97
C ARG A 33 -1.39 -3.92 -1.09
N CYS A 34 -1.67 -3.44 0.12
CA CYS A 34 -0.65 -3.10 1.11
C CYS A 34 0.25 -4.32 1.42
N ARG A 35 1.57 -4.16 1.25
CA ARG A 35 2.57 -5.21 1.51
C ARG A 35 2.49 -5.77 2.91
N THR A 36 2.32 -4.92 3.93
CA THR A 36 2.31 -5.35 5.34
C THR A 36 1.14 -6.28 5.62
N HIS A 37 -0.08 -5.91 5.20
CA HIS A 37 -1.25 -6.78 5.32
C HIS A 37 -1.11 -8.04 4.46
N TYR A 38 -0.57 -7.92 3.24
CA TYR A 38 -0.33 -9.08 2.40
C TYR A 38 0.65 -10.07 3.02
N THR A 39 1.73 -9.58 3.64
CA THR A 39 2.73 -10.40 4.33
C THR A 39 2.08 -11.23 5.45
N VAL A 40 1.15 -10.64 6.20
CA VAL A 40 0.37 -11.36 7.22
C VAL A 40 -0.54 -12.43 6.61
N ASN A 41 -1.18 -12.13 5.46
CA ASN A 41 -1.99 -13.10 4.74
C ASN A 41 -1.16 -14.26 4.21
N LEU A 42 -0.02 -13.99 3.58
CA LEU A 42 0.88 -15.02 3.08
C LEU A 42 1.43 -15.89 4.22
N MET A 43 1.77 -15.28 5.36
CA MET A 43 2.16 -16.00 6.58
C MET A 43 1.06 -16.91 7.13
N SER A 44 -0.22 -16.64 6.83
CA SER A 44 -1.33 -17.49 7.27
C SER A 44 -1.45 -18.79 6.46
N VAL A 45 -1.01 -18.79 5.20
CA VAL A 45 -1.02 -19.96 4.31
C VAL A 45 0.33 -20.68 4.24
N CYS A 46 1.41 -20.04 4.71
CA CYS A 46 2.75 -20.60 4.77
C CYS A 46 2.97 -21.45 6.05
N PRO A 47 3.56 -22.66 5.95
CA PRO A 47 4.06 -23.39 7.11
C PRO A 47 5.03 -22.55 7.94
N LYS A 48 4.91 -22.59 9.27
CA LYS A 48 5.73 -21.76 10.18
C LYS A 48 7.23 -21.97 10.00
N ALA A 49 7.66 -23.21 9.77
CA ALA A 49 9.07 -23.56 9.57
C ALA A 49 9.66 -22.93 8.31
N SER A 50 8.86 -22.79 7.25
CA SER A 50 9.30 -22.22 5.97
C SER A 50 9.15 -20.70 5.90
N TRP A 51 8.43 -20.08 6.85
CA TRP A 51 8.10 -18.66 6.81
C TRP A 51 9.32 -17.72 6.74
N PRO A 52 10.42 -17.92 7.50
CA PRO A 52 11.59 -17.06 7.37
C PRO A 52 12.13 -16.99 5.95
N TRP A 53 12.18 -18.13 5.25
CA TRP A 53 12.62 -18.20 3.85
C TRP A 53 11.64 -17.51 2.89
N VAL A 54 10.33 -17.82 3.00
CA VAL A 54 9.29 -17.19 2.16
C VAL A 54 9.26 -15.67 2.34
N ARG A 55 9.39 -15.18 3.58
CA ARG A 55 9.45 -13.75 3.87
C ARG A 55 10.65 -13.10 3.17
N THR A 56 11.83 -13.71 3.22
CA THR A 56 13.03 -13.19 2.55
C THR A 56 12.83 -13.11 1.04
N LEU A 57 12.26 -14.15 0.42
CA LEU A 57 11.93 -14.13 -1.00
C LEU A 57 10.95 -13.00 -1.34
N LEU A 58 9.85 -12.87 -0.59
CA LEU A 58 8.88 -11.79 -0.79
C LEU A 58 9.52 -10.40 -0.63
N HIS A 59 10.41 -10.21 0.34
CA HIS A 59 11.09 -8.93 0.54
C HIS A 59 11.99 -8.59 -0.63
N SER A 60 12.74 -9.58 -1.15
CA SER A 60 13.66 -9.37 -2.27
C SER A 60 12.99 -8.83 -3.53
N VAL A 61 11.71 -9.11 -3.77
CA VAL A 61 10.91 -8.55 -4.88
C VAL A 61 10.86 -7.03 -4.82
N PHE A 62 10.69 -6.44 -3.64
CA PHE A 62 10.54 -4.99 -3.50
C PHE A 62 11.87 -4.23 -3.46
N ASP A 63 12.98 -4.95 -3.31
CA ASP A 63 14.33 -4.39 -3.24
C ASP A 63 14.98 -4.24 -4.63
N GLN A 64 14.27 -4.62 -5.71
CA GLN A 64 14.79 -4.58 -7.08
C GLN A 64 14.91 -3.15 -7.64
N ALA A 65 15.82 -2.97 -8.61
CA ALA A 65 16.19 -1.67 -9.15
C ALA A 65 15.11 -1.04 -10.04
N ASP A 66 14.41 -1.85 -10.83
CA ASP A 66 13.48 -1.44 -11.88
C ASP A 66 12.35 -2.46 -12.06
N ALA A 67 11.34 -2.11 -12.87
CA ALA A 67 10.09 -2.85 -12.99
C ALA A 67 10.31 -4.26 -13.60
N GLU A 68 11.24 -4.37 -14.54
CA GLU A 68 11.60 -5.65 -15.18
C GLU A 68 12.27 -6.58 -14.16
N SER A 69 13.21 -6.05 -13.39
CA SER A 69 13.89 -6.77 -12.30
C SER A 69 12.89 -7.20 -11.21
N VAL A 70 11.91 -6.37 -10.87
CA VAL A 70 10.80 -6.74 -9.96
C VAL A 70 10.02 -7.94 -10.53
N ALA A 71 9.61 -7.87 -11.79
CA ALA A 71 8.84 -8.94 -12.44
C ALA A 71 9.66 -10.25 -12.48
N ALA A 72 10.92 -10.18 -12.91
CA ALA A 72 11.81 -11.33 -12.99
C ALA A 72 12.10 -11.94 -11.59
N GLN A 73 12.26 -11.12 -10.56
CA GLN A 73 12.42 -11.61 -9.18
C GLN A 73 11.13 -12.25 -8.65
N TYR A 74 9.96 -11.76 -9.09
CA TYR A 74 8.68 -12.38 -8.77
C TYR A 74 8.56 -13.77 -9.39
N ASP A 75 8.90 -13.91 -10.66
CA ASP A 75 8.88 -15.20 -11.36
C ASP A 75 9.82 -16.21 -10.70
N ARG A 76 11.06 -15.80 -10.41
CA ARG A 76 12.02 -16.64 -9.64
C ARG A 76 11.47 -17.05 -8.27
N THR A 77 10.73 -16.15 -7.62
CA THR A 77 10.10 -16.44 -6.32
C THR A 77 9.00 -17.48 -6.46
N LEU A 78 8.17 -17.38 -7.50
CA LEU A 78 7.15 -18.38 -7.78
C LEU A 78 7.80 -19.74 -8.08
N ASP A 79 8.78 -19.80 -8.98
CA ASP A 79 9.48 -21.03 -9.33
C ASP A 79 10.08 -21.74 -8.11
N ALA A 80 10.74 -20.98 -7.22
CA ALA A 80 11.32 -21.52 -5.99
C ALA A 80 10.27 -22.12 -5.04
N LEU A 81 9.04 -21.58 -5.05
CA LEU A 81 7.95 -21.98 -4.17
C LEU A 81 7.05 -23.07 -4.77
N SER A 82 6.88 -23.11 -6.10
CA SER A 82 5.87 -23.93 -6.79
C SER A 82 5.94 -25.41 -6.42
N HIS A 83 7.14 -25.99 -6.32
CA HIS A 83 7.28 -27.41 -5.97
C HIS A 83 7.13 -27.68 -4.47
N LYS A 84 7.76 -26.88 -3.61
CA LYS A 84 7.82 -27.14 -2.16
C LYS A 84 6.60 -26.63 -1.40
N LEU A 85 6.01 -25.53 -1.88
CA LEU A 85 4.94 -24.77 -1.22
C LEU A 85 3.90 -24.31 -2.26
N PRO A 86 3.24 -25.22 -3.00
CA PRO A 86 2.35 -24.87 -4.11
C PRO A 86 1.20 -23.93 -3.69
N LYS A 87 0.63 -24.13 -2.49
CA LYS A 87 -0.42 -23.23 -1.95
C LYS A 87 0.07 -21.80 -1.69
N VAL A 88 1.35 -21.64 -1.35
CA VAL A 88 1.96 -20.32 -1.14
C VAL A 88 2.22 -19.66 -2.48
N ALA A 89 2.71 -20.42 -3.47
CA ALA A 89 2.95 -19.95 -4.83
C ALA A 89 1.64 -19.50 -5.49
N GLU A 90 0.58 -20.32 -5.44
CA GLU A 90 -0.74 -19.99 -5.98
C GLU A 90 -1.33 -18.72 -5.33
N HIS A 91 -1.23 -18.61 -4.01
CA HIS A 91 -1.69 -17.41 -3.30
C HIS A 91 -0.88 -16.15 -3.68
N LEU A 92 0.41 -16.33 -3.96
CA LEU A 92 1.29 -15.26 -4.41
C LEU A 92 0.93 -14.83 -5.82
N ASP A 93 0.87 -15.75 -6.76
CA ASP A 93 0.55 -15.48 -8.16
C ASP A 93 -0.80 -14.77 -8.32
N ALA A 94 -1.84 -15.22 -7.61
CA ALA A 94 -3.15 -14.58 -7.59
C ALA A 94 -3.13 -13.11 -7.11
N ALA A 95 -2.08 -12.69 -6.39
CA ALA A 95 -1.91 -11.33 -5.89
C ALA A 95 -0.88 -10.51 -6.68
N ARG A 96 -0.33 -11.03 -7.78
CA ARG A 96 0.77 -10.40 -8.54
C ARG A 96 0.43 -8.97 -8.98
N ALA A 97 -0.67 -8.79 -9.72
CA ALA A 97 -1.07 -7.48 -10.24
C ALA A 97 -1.25 -6.46 -9.11
N ASP A 98 -1.97 -6.86 -8.06
CA ASP A 98 -2.24 -6.03 -6.88
C ASP A 98 -0.98 -5.67 -6.10
N LEU A 99 0.03 -6.54 -6.04
CA LEU A 99 1.25 -6.30 -5.26
C LEU A 99 2.28 -5.49 -6.02
N LEU A 100 2.31 -5.63 -7.34
CA LEU A 100 3.31 -5.02 -8.21
C LEU A 100 2.82 -3.73 -8.84
N ALA A 101 1.59 -3.28 -8.59
CA ALA A 101 1.05 -2.02 -9.11
C ALA A 101 1.96 -0.79 -8.91
N PHE A 102 2.79 -0.75 -7.85
CA PHE A 102 3.76 0.33 -7.64
C PHE A 102 4.78 0.48 -8.78
N THR A 103 5.06 -0.57 -9.56
CA THR A 103 6.07 -0.53 -10.62
C THR A 103 5.65 0.34 -11.81
N ALA A 104 4.35 0.65 -11.93
CA ALA A 104 3.84 1.61 -12.90
C ALA A 104 4.21 3.07 -12.57
N PHE A 105 4.77 3.33 -11.39
CA PHE A 105 5.14 4.67 -10.94
C PHE A 105 6.66 4.92 -11.02
N PRO A 106 7.12 6.18 -10.98
CA PRO A 106 8.55 6.48 -10.92
C PRO A 106 9.24 5.83 -9.72
N LYS A 107 10.42 5.25 -9.95
CA LYS A 107 11.22 4.54 -8.94
C LYS A 107 11.44 5.34 -7.64
N GLN A 108 11.55 6.67 -7.75
CA GLN A 108 11.79 7.57 -6.63
C GLN A 108 10.70 7.52 -5.54
N ILE A 109 9.47 7.13 -5.90
CA ILE A 109 8.33 7.09 -4.97
C ILE A 109 7.86 5.69 -4.63
N TRP A 110 8.49 4.65 -5.15
CA TRP A 110 8.07 3.28 -4.85
C TRP A 110 7.93 3.08 -3.35
N ARG A 111 8.98 3.37 -2.58
CA ARG A 111 8.98 3.16 -1.12
C ARG A 111 7.80 3.85 -0.43
N GLN A 112 7.38 5.02 -0.90
CA GLN A 112 6.24 5.77 -0.39
C GLN A 112 4.91 5.09 -0.72
N ILE A 113 4.79 4.43 -1.88
CA ILE A 113 3.59 3.70 -2.29
C ILE A 113 3.41 2.41 -1.47
N TRP A 114 4.46 1.60 -1.31
CA TRP A 114 4.32 0.28 -0.65
C TRP A 114 4.61 0.28 0.85
N SER A 115 5.11 1.39 1.43
CA SER A 115 5.28 1.56 2.88
C SER A 115 4.02 2.12 3.53
N ASN A 116 3.57 1.51 4.62
CA ASN A 116 2.51 2.03 5.47
C ASN A 116 3.04 2.85 6.67
N ASN A 117 4.34 3.14 6.75
CA ASN A 117 4.94 3.78 7.93
C ASN A 117 4.26 5.09 8.37
N PRO A 118 3.91 6.04 7.47
CA PRO A 118 3.20 7.26 7.89
C PRO A 118 1.81 6.95 8.49
N GLN A 119 1.08 6.01 7.89
CA GLN A 119 -0.23 5.57 8.37
C GLN A 119 -0.12 4.87 9.72
N GLU A 120 0.88 3.99 9.91
CA GLU A 120 1.09 3.31 11.20
C GLU A 120 1.49 4.30 12.30
N GLY A 121 2.28 5.33 11.98
CA GLY A 121 2.61 6.42 12.90
C GLY A 121 1.35 7.14 13.38
N LEU A 122 0.52 7.61 12.44
CA LEU A 122 -0.75 8.27 12.74
C LEU A 122 -1.70 7.36 13.54
N ASN A 123 -1.85 6.10 13.13
CA ASN A 123 -2.69 5.13 13.83
C ASN A 123 -2.20 4.85 15.27
N LYS A 124 -0.87 4.85 15.49
CA LYS A 124 -0.29 4.70 16.82
C LYS A 124 -0.61 5.92 17.68
N GLU A 125 -0.55 7.12 17.12
CA GLU A 125 -0.88 8.35 17.84
C GLU A 125 -2.37 8.42 18.20
N ILE A 126 -3.25 8.08 17.26
CA ILE A 126 -4.69 7.97 17.52
C ILE A 126 -4.94 7.01 18.69
N ARG A 127 -4.35 5.80 18.65
CA ARG A 127 -4.48 4.82 19.75
C ARG A 127 -3.98 5.37 21.07
N ARG A 128 -2.78 6.00 21.07
CA ARG A 128 -2.20 6.60 22.29
C ARG A 128 -3.14 7.59 22.94
N ARG A 129 -3.79 8.48 22.17
CA ARG A 129 -4.72 9.49 22.72
C ARG A 129 -6.06 8.89 23.14
N THR A 130 -6.57 7.91 22.41
CA THR A 130 -7.83 7.25 22.78
C THR A 130 -7.70 6.33 23.98
N ASP A 131 -6.53 5.68 24.16
CA ASP A 131 -6.28 4.75 25.27
C ASP A 131 -6.30 5.46 26.63
N VAL A 132 -5.95 6.75 26.69
CA VAL A 132 -6.04 7.58 27.91
C VAL A 132 -7.48 7.80 28.35
N VAL A 133 -8.41 7.94 27.39
CA VAL A 133 -9.84 8.16 27.69
C VAL A 133 -10.52 6.84 28.08
N GLY A 134 -10.13 5.73 27.44
CA GLY A 134 -10.68 4.39 27.70
C GLY A 134 -12.10 4.19 27.16
N ILE A 135 -13.09 4.91 27.70
CA ILE A 135 -14.51 4.82 27.31
C ILE A 135 -15.04 6.20 26.95
N PHE A 136 -15.62 6.33 25.76
CA PHE A 136 -16.23 7.57 25.29
C PHE A 136 -17.73 7.60 25.59
N PRO A 137 -18.29 8.75 26.00
CA PRO A 137 -19.72 8.89 26.31
C PRO A 137 -20.62 8.79 25.07
N ASP A 138 -20.13 9.23 23.90
CA ASP A 138 -20.85 9.17 22.64
C ASP A 138 -19.90 9.19 21.43
N ARG A 139 -20.46 9.00 20.23
CA ARG A 139 -19.70 9.02 18.97
C ARG A 139 -19.09 10.39 18.66
N GLN A 140 -19.73 11.48 19.07
CA GLN A 140 -19.21 12.83 18.81
C GLN A 140 -17.97 13.13 19.64
N ALA A 141 -17.88 12.62 20.86
CA ALA A 141 -16.72 12.76 21.73
C ALA A 141 -15.46 12.13 21.10
N ILE A 142 -15.57 10.91 20.56
CA ILE A 142 -14.44 10.27 19.86
C ILE A 142 -14.09 11.00 18.56
N ILE A 143 -15.09 11.46 17.78
CA ILE A 143 -14.83 12.24 16.56
C ILE A 143 -14.08 13.53 16.89
N ARG A 144 -14.44 14.24 17.96
CA ARG A 144 -13.74 15.45 18.37
C ARG A 144 -12.29 15.16 18.74
N LEU A 145 -12.02 14.13 19.54
CA LEU A 145 -10.64 13.79 19.92
C LEU A 145 -9.80 13.36 18.71
N VAL A 146 -10.30 12.40 17.92
CA VAL A 146 -9.58 11.92 16.73
C VAL A 146 -9.42 13.04 15.72
N GLY A 147 -10.45 13.86 15.52
CA GLY A 147 -10.40 15.04 14.66
C GLY A 147 -9.33 16.04 15.09
N ALA A 148 -9.20 16.30 16.40
CA ALA A 148 -8.13 17.16 16.92
C ALA A 148 -6.73 16.58 16.65
N VAL A 149 -6.53 15.26 16.79
CA VAL A 149 -5.26 14.60 16.41
C VAL A 149 -4.96 14.75 14.94
N LEU A 150 -5.97 14.58 14.08
CA LEU A 150 -5.80 14.71 12.63
C LEU A 150 -5.49 16.16 12.22
N ALA A 151 -6.08 17.15 12.89
CA ALA A 151 -5.79 18.56 12.67
C ALA A 151 -4.34 18.89 13.06
N GLU A 152 -3.89 18.47 14.23
CA GLU A 152 -2.50 18.66 14.66
C GLU A 152 -1.51 18.00 13.70
N GLN A 153 -1.80 16.78 13.25
CA GLN A 153 -0.95 16.09 12.27
C GLN A 153 -0.93 16.83 10.91
N HIS A 154 -2.05 17.43 10.52
CA HIS A 154 -2.15 18.21 9.30
C HIS A 154 -1.28 19.48 9.36
N ASP A 155 -1.32 20.20 10.48
CA ASP A 155 -0.50 21.39 10.70
C ASP A 155 1.00 21.05 10.65
N GLU A 156 1.43 19.97 11.31
CA GLU A 156 2.80 19.47 11.22
C GLU A 156 3.23 19.13 9.77
N TRP A 157 2.32 18.61 8.95
CA TRP A 157 2.62 18.25 7.55
C TRP A 157 2.69 19.47 6.63
N ILE A 158 1.99 20.55 6.97
CA ILE A 158 2.09 21.83 6.26
C ILE A 158 3.46 22.47 6.53
N GLU A 159 3.91 22.46 7.80
CA GLU A 159 5.18 23.07 8.22
C GLU A 159 6.39 22.20 7.87
N GLY A 160 6.21 20.89 7.82
CA GLY A 160 7.25 19.91 7.56
C GLY A 160 7.78 19.90 6.13
N ARG A 161 8.87 19.16 5.92
CA ARG A 161 9.38 18.90 4.56
C ARG A 161 8.37 18.08 3.77
N ARG A 162 8.15 18.45 2.50
CA ARG A 162 7.27 17.71 1.59
C ARG A 162 7.69 16.25 1.50
N TYR A 163 6.74 15.37 1.80
CA TYR A 163 6.93 13.91 1.74
C TYR A 163 7.07 13.40 0.29
N LEU A 164 6.39 14.05 -0.66
CA LEU A 164 6.45 13.75 -2.08
C LEU A 164 6.85 15.01 -2.86
N GLY A 165 7.85 14.88 -3.74
CA GLY A 165 8.29 15.95 -4.63
C GLY A 165 7.24 16.26 -5.69
N LEU A 166 7.01 17.54 -5.96
CA LEU A 166 6.02 17.99 -6.94
C LEU A 166 6.36 17.52 -8.36
N ASP A 167 7.65 17.47 -8.71
CA ASP A 167 8.14 16.96 -9.99
C ASP A 167 7.79 15.47 -10.18
N VAL A 168 7.92 14.67 -9.12
CA VAL A 168 7.60 13.24 -9.18
C VAL A 168 6.10 13.04 -9.28
N LEU A 169 5.31 13.82 -8.53
CA LEU A 169 3.85 13.78 -8.60
C LEU A 169 3.33 14.13 -10.00
N THR A 170 3.91 15.14 -10.66
CA THR A 170 3.58 15.48 -12.04
C THR A 170 3.85 14.30 -12.97
N ARG A 171 5.02 13.66 -12.87
CA ARG A 171 5.36 12.47 -13.67
C ARG A 171 4.40 11.29 -13.44
N CYS A 172 3.93 11.09 -12.20
CA CYS A 172 2.95 10.06 -11.90
C CYS A 172 1.64 10.27 -12.67
N ARG A 173 1.18 11.53 -12.80
CA ARG A 173 -0.06 11.86 -13.52
C ARG A 173 0.05 11.60 -15.01
N THR A 174 1.22 11.83 -15.61
CA THR A 174 1.45 11.61 -17.04
C THR A 174 1.50 10.12 -17.40
N THR A 175 2.02 9.26 -16.51
CA THR A 175 2.08 7.80 -16.73
C THR A 175 0.71 7.12 -16.69
N THR A 176 -0.29 7.75 -16.07
CA THR A 176 -1.65 7.18 -15.96
C THR A 176 -2.65 7.73 -16.99
N GLN A 177 -2.24 8.68 -17.83
CA GLN A 177 -3.05 9.04 -19.00
C GLN A 177 -2.84 7.98 -20.08
N PRO A 178 -3.90 7.37 -20.63
CA PRO A 178 -3.76 6.70 -21.91
C PRO A 178 -3.27 7.75 -22.89
N THR A 179 -2.18 7.46 -23.60
CA THR A 179 -1.77 8.20 -24.77
C THR A 179 -2.94 8.16 -25.75
N ASN A 180 -3.76 9.22 -25.79
CA ASN A 180 -4.50 9.54 -27.00
C ASN A 180 -3.44 9.95 -28.01
N PRO A 181 -3.30 9.24 -29.16
CA PRO A 181 -2.51 9.76 -30.25
C PRO A 181 -3.21 11.03 -30.76
N GLU A 182 -2.46 12.13 -30.76
CA GLU A 182 -2.72 13.39 -31.46
C GLU A 182 -3.91 14.25 -30.98
N GLU A 183 -3.56 15.36 -30.33
CA GLU A 183 -3.97 16.68 -30.82
C GLU A 183 -2.85 17.67 -30.47
N ASP A 184 -1.98 17.90 -31.46
CA ASP A 184 -1.01 18.99 -31.46
C ASP A 184 -1.78 20.30 -31.63
N THR A 185 -2.20 20.92 -30.53
CA THR A 185 -2.59 22.34 -30.55
C THR A 185 -1.47 23.14 -29.93
N THR A 186 -0.62 23.66 -30.80
CA THR A 186 0.31 24.76 -30.54
C THR A 186 -0.39 25.85 -29.72
N PRO A 187 0.12 26.27 -28.55
CA PRO A 187 -0.44 27.41 -27.86
C PRO A 187 -0.10 28.67 -28.65
N ALA A 188 -1.12 29.29 -29.24
CA ALA A 188 -1.02 30.62 -29.83
C ALA A 188 -0.54 31.61 -28.76
N ALA A 189 0.54 32.33 -29.08
CA ALA A 189 1.04 33.43 -28.29
C ALA A 189 -0.05 34.49 -28.12
N LEU A 190 -0.35 34.86 -26.87
CA LEU A 190 -1.07 36.08 -26.54
C LEU A 190 -0.06 37.10 -26.05
N THR A 191 0.41 37.92 -26.99
CA THR A 191 0.98 39.25 -26.75
C THR A 191 -0.16 40.27 -26.62
N ALA A 192 -0.18 40.96 -25.48
CA ALA A 192 -0.50 42.37 -25.21
C ALA A 192 -1.10 42.51 -23.81
#